data_AF-A0A7Y0BK88-F1
#
_entry.id   AF-A0A7Y0BK88-F1
#
_cell.length_a   1.000
_cell.length_b   1.000
_cell.length_c   1.000
_cell.angle_alpha   90.00
_cell.angle_beta   90.00
_cell.angle_gamma   90.00
#
_symmetry.space_group_name_H-M   'P 1'
#
loop_
_entity.id
_entity.type
_entity.pdbx_description
1 polymer ?
#
loop_
_entity_poly.entity_id
_entity_poly.type
_entity_poly.pdbx_seq_one_letter_code
_entity_poly.pdbx_strand_id
1 'polypeptide(L)'
;QMCGYSAAEVMGHNCRFLQGTDNDQPGLTAIRTAILTQTNGYARLHNRRKDGSDFVNELFISPVRDETGTVTHFVGIQHLVSDGLQSGLPR
;
A
#
# COMPACT_ATOMS: atom_id res chain seq x y z
N GLN A 1 -7.79 6.31 -13.61
CA GLN A 1 -6.44 5.88 -13.13
C GLN A 1 -6.28 6.33 -11.68
N MET A 2 -5.67 5.51 -10.81
CA MET A 2 -5.58 5.80 -9.36
C MET A 2 -4.41 6.74 -8.99
N CYS A 3 -3.19 6.42 -9.42
CA CYS A 3 -1.97 7.13 -9.02
C CYS A 3 -1.36 8.03 -10.10
N GLY A 4 -1.92 8.02 -11.31
CA GLY A 4 -1.43 8.82 -12.45
C GLY A 4 -0.20 8.26 -13.17
N TYR A 5 0.36 7.14 -12.70
CA TYR A 5 1.46 6.44 -13.37
C TYR A 5 0.92 5.38 -14.35
N SER A 6 1.64 5.17 -15.45
CA SER A 6 1.44 4.05 -16.36
C SER A 6 2.10 2.77 -15.83
N ALA A 7 1.70 1.60 -16.33
CA ALA A 7 2.33 0.33 -15.96
C ALA A 7 3.84 0.34 -16.26
N ALA A 8 4.25 0.83 -17.42
CA ALA A 8 5.65 0.88 -17.82
C ALA A 8 6.54 1.69 -16.86
N GLU A 9 5.98 2.70 -16.18
CA GLU A 9 6.71 3.54 -15.22
C GLU A 9 6.88 2.89 -13.85
N VAL A 10 6.05 1.89 -13.51
CA VAL A 10 6.01 1.32 -12.15
C VAL A 10 6.49 -0.13 -12.09
N MET A 11 6.47 -0.85 -13.21
CA MET A 11 6.97 -2.22 -13.27
C MET A 11 8.45 -2.28 -12.86
N GLY A 12 8.77 -3.15 -11.90
CA GLY A 12 10.12 -3.29 -11.34
C GLY A 12 10.49 -2.28 -10.26
N HIS A 13 9.62 -1.29 -9.98
CA HIS A 13 9.84 -0.32 -8.91
C HIS A 13 9.04 -0.68 -7.65
N ASN A 14 9.66 -0.45 -6.50
CA ASN A 14 8.93 -0.54 -5.23
C ASN A 14 7.90 0.59 -5.13
N CYS A 15 6.68 0.28 -4.70
CA CYS A 15 5.56 1.22 -4.59
C CYS A 15 5.79 2.40 -3.63
N ARG A 16 6.93 2.49 -2.93
CA ARG A 16 7.30 3.64 -2.10
C ARG A 16 7.33 4.97 -2.84
N PHE A 17 7.39 4.97 -4.17
CA PHE A 17 7.24 6.21 -4.95
C PHE A 17 5.90 6.92 -4.67
N LEU A 18 4.88 6.20 -4.21
CA LEU A 18 3.61 6.78 -3.78
C LEU A 18 3.70 7.53 -2.45
N GLN A 19 4.74 7.34 -1.63
CA GLN A 19 4.85 7.96 -0.29
C GLN A 19 5.22 9.46 -0.36
N GLY A 20 5.73 9.94 -1.50
CA GLY A 20 6.19 11.32 -1.62
C GLY A 20 7.30 11.63 -0.62
N THR A 21 7.12 12.68 0.18
CA THR A 21 8.05 13.06 1.25
C THR A 21 7.69 12.48 2.62
N ASP A 22 6.55 11.78 2.75
CA ASP A 22 6.02 11.28 4.02
C ASP A 22 6.43 9.80 4.25
N ASN A 23 7.73 9.59 4.47
CA ASN A 23 8.35 8.26 4.55
C ASN A 23 8.39 7.66 5.97
N ASP A 24 7.98 8.44 6.98
CA ASP A 24 8.05 8.10 8.41
C ASP A 24 6.68 7.94 9.08
N GLN A 25 5.60 7.93 8.29
CA GLN A 25 4.25 7.70 8.82
C GLN A 25 4.15 6.33 9.52
N PRO A 26 3.49 6.24 10.70
CA PRO A 26 3.41 5.01 11.50
C PRO A 26 2.88 3.79 10.75
N GLY A 27 1.97 4.00 9.78
CA GLY A 27 1.41 2.93 8.95
C GLY A 27 2.47 2.17 8.14
N LEU A 28 3.59 2.81 7.76
CA LEU A 28 4.68 2.13 7.05
C LEU A 28 5.39 1.11 7.93
N THR A 29 5.47 1.35 9.24
CA THR A 29 6.02 0.37 10.18
C THR A 29 5.17 -0.89 10.19
N ALA A 30 3.83 -0.77 10.23
CA ALA A 30 2.94 -1.93 10.19
C ALA A 30 3.14 -2.78 8.91
N ILE A 31 3.25 -2.13 7.75
CA ILE A 31 3.50 -2.81 6.47
C ILE A 31 4.89 -3.47 6.44
N ARG A 32 5.94 -2.77 6.91
CA ARG A 32 7.29 -3.33 7.00
C ARG A 32 7.34 -4.54 7.92
N THR A 33 6.70 -4.45 9.09
CA THR A 33 6.59 -5.58 10.02
C THR A 33 5.90 -6.77 9.36
N ALA A 34 4.73 -6.57 8.73
CA ALA A 34 4.02 -7.65 8.07
C ALA A 34 4.83 -8.35 6.96
N ILE A 35 5.63 -7.59 6.20
CA ILE A 35 6.56 -8.16 5.21
C ILE A 35 7.64 -8.99 5.90
N LEU A 36 8.29 -8.46 6.95
CA LEU A 36 9.35 -9.14 7.69
C LEU A 36 8.86 -10.41 8.39
N THR A 37 7.64 -10.37 8.94
CA THR A 37 7.02 -11.51 9.64
C THR A 37 6.26 -12.44 8.70
N GLN A 38 6.21 -12.13 7.40
CA GLN A 38 5.49 -12.94 6.41
C GLN A 38 4.00 -13.15 6.77
N THR A 39 3.35 -12.09 7.24
CA THR A 39 1.94 -12.07 7.64
C THR A 39 1.14 -11.06 6.83
N ASN A 40 -0.18 -11.09 6.98
CA ASN A 40 -1.05 -10.05 6.44
C ASN A 40 -0.73 -8.70 7.10
N GLY A 41 -0.89 -7.62 6.34
CA GLY A 41 -0.70 -6.26 6.81
C GLY A 41 -1.79 -5.34 6.30
N TYR A 42 -2.12 -4.34 7.11
CA TYR A 42 -3.03 -3.27 6.74
C TYR A 42 -2.51 -1.95 7.27
N ALA A 43 -2.58 -0.90 6.45
CA ALA A 43 -2.29 0.45 6.88
C ALA A 43 -3.06 1.47 6.05
N ARG A 44 -3.44 2.56 6.70
CA ARG A 44 -3.90 3.78 6.03
C ARG A 44 -2.68 4.70 5.84
N LEU A 45 -2.34 4.98 4.59
CA LEU A 45 -1.14 5.72 4.21
C LEU A 45 -1.51 7.01 3.47
N HIS A 46 -0.80 8.09 3.77
CA HIS A 46 -0.83 9.32 2.99
C HIS A 46 0.09 9.12 1.79
N ASN A 47 -0.45 9.21 0.59
CA ASN A 47 0.25 8.99 -0.66
C ASN A 47 0.04 10.16 -1.62
N ARG A 48 0.94 10.29 -2.60
CA ARG A 48 0.96 11.35 -3.60
C ARG A 48 0.94 10.76 -5.00
N ARG A 49 0.06 11.31 -5.85
CA ARG A 49 -0.04 10.94 -7.27
C ARG A 49 1.08 11.59 -8.09
N LYS A 50 1.22 11.15 -9.33
CA LYS A 50 2.18 11.74 -10.30
C LYS A 50 1.98 13.24 -10.52
N ASP A 51 0.73 13.72 -10.48
CA ASP A 51 0.39 15.14 -10.64
C ASP A 51 0.63 15.97 -9.36
N GLY A 52 1.12 15.35 -8.29
CA GLY A 52 1.39 15.99 -7.01
C GLY A 52 0.20 16.04 -6.05
N SER A 53 -0.99 15.61 -6.45
CA SER A 53 -2.16 15.57 -5.56
C SER A 53 -2.02 14.49 -4.49
N ASP A 54 -2.43 14.82 -3.27
CA ASP A 54 -2.42 13.89 -2.14
C ASP A 54 -3.68 13.01 -2.13
N PHE A 55 -3.56 11.84 -1.51
CA PHE A 55 -4.67 10.95 -1.23
C PHE A 55 -4.38 9.98 -0.09
N VAL A 56 -5.46 9.49 0.51
CA VAL A 56 -5.38 8.42 1.49
C VAL A 56 -5.49 7.07 0.76
N ASN A 57 -4.47 6.24 0.95
CA ASN A 57 -4.40 4.87 0.45
C ASN A 57 -4.60 3.89 1.60
N GLU A 58 -5.71 3.17 1.62
CA GLU A 58 -5.84 1.98 2.46
C GLU A 58 -5.16 0.80 1.76
N LEU A 59 -3.96 0.47 2.24
CA LEU A 59 -3.13 -0.60 1.72
C LEU A 59 -3.34 -1.86 2.54
N PHE A 60 -3.80 -2.92 1.88
CA PHE A 60 -3.75 -4.28 2.38
C PHE A 60 -2.64 -5.05 1.67
N ILE A 61 -1.85 -5.83 2.41
CA ILE A 61 -0.86 -6.76 1.84
C ILE A 61 -1.07 -8.18 2.38
N SER A 62 -0.85 -9.17 1.53
CA SER A 62 -0.91 -10.59 1.89
C SER A 62 0.22 -11.38 1.23
N PRO A 63 0.90 -12.27 1.95
CA PRO A 63 1.93 -13.13 1.39
C PRO A 63 1.30 -14.21 0.49
N VAL A 64 1.90 -14.45 -0.65
CA VAL A 64 1.60 -15.58 -1.54
C VAL A 64 2.62 -16.68 -1.26
N ARG A 65 2.12 -17.86 -0.92
CA ARG A 65 2.93 -19.04 -0.62
C ARG A 65 2.87 -20.04 -1.77
N ASP A 66 3.99 -20.67 -2.07
CA ASP A 66 4.01 -21.83 -2.95
C ASP A 66 3.50 -23.09 -2.23
N GLU A 67 3.53 -24.22 -2.93
CA GLU A 67 3.09 -25.53 -2.41
C GLU A 67 3.90 -26.02 -1.20
N THR A 68 5.12 -25.48 -1.00
CA THR A 68 5.98 -25.81 0.15
C THR A 68 5.73 -24.92 1.36
N GLY A 69 4.84 -23.92 1.23
CA GLY A 69 4.57 -22.93 2.26
C GLY A 69 5.54 -21.74 2.26
N THR A 70 6.50 -21.71 1.33
CA THR A 70 7.49 -20.63 1.21
C THR A 70 6.84 -19.39 0.61
N VAL A 71 7.04 -18.22 1.23
CA VAL A 71 6.58 -16.96 0.64
C VAL A 71 7.42 -16.61 -0.58
N THR A 72 6.79 -16.51 -1.73
CA THR A 72 7.46 -16.15 -3.00
C THR A 72 7.17 -14.70 -3.38
N HIS A 73 5.98 -14.20 -3.06
CA HIS A 73 5.51 -12.87 -3.44
C HIS A 73 4.61 -12.27 -2.36
N PHE A 74 4.31 -10.98 -2.48
CA PHE A 74 3.21 -10.33 -1.77
C PHE A 74 2.24 -9.73 -2.78
N VAL A 75 0.94 -9.85 -2.50
CA VAL A 75 -0.10 -9.13 -3.21
C VAL A 75 -0.51 -7.94 -2.36
N GLY A 76 -0.57 -6.76 -2.98
CA GLY A 76 -1.03 -5.52 -2.35
C GLY A 76 -2.31 -5.01 -3.03
N ILE A 77 -3.32 -4.68 -2.24
CA ILE A 77 -4.56 -4.03 -2.69
C ILE A 77 -4.55 -2.61 -2.15
N GLN A 78 -4.70 -1.63 -3.05
CA GLN A 78 -4.79 -0.21 -2.70
C GLN A 78 -6.21 0.27 -2.90
N HIS A 79 -6.85 0.77 -1.84
CA HIS A 79 -8.14 1.43 -1.91
C HIS A 79 -7.96 2.93 -1.69
N LEU A 80 -8.30 3.70 -2.72
CA LEU A 80 -8.34 5.16 -2.64
C LEU A 80 -9.52 5.61 -1.79
N VAL A 81 -9.25 6.24 -0.65
CA VAL A 81 -10.26 6.94 0.12
C VAL A 81 -10.29 8.39 -0.33
N SER A 82 -11.38 8.80 -0.98
CA SER A 82 -11.64 10.21 -1.28
C SER A 82 -12.18 10.88 -0.03
N ASP A 83 -11.73 12.09 0.30
CA ASP A 83 -12.20 12.88 1.45
C ASP A 83 -13.69 13.23 1.27
N GLY A 84 -14.55 12.28 1.63
CA GLY A 84 -15.98 12.34 1.36
C GLY A 84 -16.72 11.05 1.66
N LEU A 85 -16.39 10.34 2.74
CA LEU A 85 -17.33 9.58 3.59
C LEU A 85 -16.57 8.95 4.78
N GLN A 86 -16.55 9.64 5.92
CA GLN A 86 -16.49 8.90 7.19
C GLN A 86 -17.87 8.24 7.38
N SER A 87 -18.02 6.95 7.08
CA SER A 87 -19.03 6.14 7.76
C SER A 87 -18.76 4.64 7.62
N GLY A 88 -18.37 4.02 8.73
CA GLY A 88 -18.87 2.70 9.10
C GLY A 88 -17.98 1.50 8.81
N LEU A 89 -17.00 1.27 9.69
CA LEU A 89 -16.73 -0.10 10.17
C LEU A 89 -16.56 -0.04 11.70
N PRO A 90 -17.29 -0.85 12.48
CA PRO A 90 -17.16 -0.87 13.93
C PRO A 90 -15.82 -1.50 14.34
N ARG A 91 -15.33 -1.05 15.50
CA ARG A 91 -14.13 -1.57 16.17
C ARG A 91 -14.27 -3.04 16.52
#